data_AF-A0A1I3DX21-F1
#
_entry.id   AF-A0A1I3DX21-F1
#
_cell.length_a   1.000
_cell.length_b   1.000
_cell.length_c   1.000
_cell.angle_alpha   90.00
_cell.angle_beta   90.00
_cell.angle_gamma   90.00
#
_symmetry.space_group_name_H-M   'P 1'
#
loop_
_entity.id
_entity.type
_entity.pdbx_description
1 polymer ?
#
loop_
_entity_poly.entity_id
_entity_poly.type
_entity_poly.pdbx_seq_one_letter_code
_entity_poly.pdbx_strand_id
1 'polypeptide(L)'
;MFAKYLHQKGAILILTALLLPMLICGTGLAVDLGNIYVQKTRLQNTADAAALAGAKAYAVNNETTSKHPYANTTASQYIQGDYHNLNTDEPIAEPIYTADTDKNITRFHVELSKEVPLYFLKIFYDKDTFTVPAKSIAAITYKGTPANNNPFKNLFTFTKDLNTLNVMSLDPNNKTIFTTFNGNIVYTNGTGTNQPSFRPNTLQYNANDPDAKAFYPSETKGKRANDPEVSAKGYKAQYQNLNLYSYANTLKEKYKNTTKYSNREYDNFWLSANAINQTEYYIKNANEAVIDLSQNTNKISNDPIHITVDSASNPKIRLNNNSSNENQPIIYTYLGKNDVVFEGSGGSFYGIIYAPYARVFCNDNNFKFYGSIVSESIRLEANGAQYHFKDYTKYLPLSDDSSSSSEGSQTTGDYTITLV
;
A
#
# COMPACT_ATOMS: atom_id res chain seq x y z
N MET A 1 -56.57 -17.17 -62.69
CA MET A 1 -55.72 -18.38 -62.80
C MET A 1 -55.17 -18.76 -61.42
N PHE A 2 -56.04 -18.95 -60.41
CA PHE A 2 -55.64 -19.20 -59.01
C PHE A 2 -56.60 -20.16 -58.30
N ALA A 3 -57.03 -21.24 -58.97
CA ALA A 3 -57.95 -22.20 -58.35
C ALA A 3 -57.83 -23.58 -59.02
N LYS A 4 -56.69 -24.28 -58.83
CA LYS A 4 -56.60 -25.69 -59.26
C LYS A 4 -55.52 -26.52 -58.53
N TYR A 5 -55.46 -26.49 -57.20
CA TYR A 5 -54.71 -27.49 -56.41
C TYR A 5 -55.46 -27.97 -55.14
N LEU A 6 -56.79 -28.00 -55.20
CA LEU A 6 -57.64 -28.49 -54.11
C LEU A 6 -57.75 -30.03 -53.99
N HIS A 7 -56.87 -30.79 -54.68
CA HIS A 7 -56.80 -32.26 -54.59
C HIS A 7 -55.49 -32.80 -53.95
N GLN A 8 -54.68 -31.95 -53.30
CA GLN A 8 -53.51 -32.39 -52.52
C GLN A 8 -53.77 -32.49 -51.00
N LYS A 9 -55.02 -32.72 -50.57
CA LYS A 9 -55.32 -32.87 -49.13
C LYS A 9 -54.58 -34.04 -48.48
N GLY A 10 -54.38 -35.15 -49.21
CA GLY A 10 -53.62 -36.31 -48.72
C GLY A 10 -52.10 -36.10 -48.65
N ALA A 11 -51.50 -35.43 -49.64
CA ALA A 11 -50.07 -35.14 -49.64
C ALA A 11 -49.68 -34.14 -48.54
N ILE A 12 -50.53 -33.12 -48.31
CA ILE A 12 -50.38 -32.19 -47.19
C ILE A 12 -50.53 -32.94 -45.87
N LEU A 13 -51.47 -33.89 -45.75
CA LEU A 13 -51.62 -34.72 -44.55
C LEU A 13 -50.34 -35.53 -44.25
N ILE A 14 -49.75 -36.17 -45.26
CA ILE A 14 -48.51 -36.97 -45.13
C ILE A 14 -47.32 -36.08 -44.78
N LEU A 15 -47.17 -34.95 -45.48
CA LEU A 15 -46.11 -33.98 -45.20
C LEU A 15 -46.22 -33.41 -43.79
N THR A 16 -47.44 -33.06 -43.36
CA THR A 16 -47.69 -32.55 -42.00
C THR A 16 -47.43 -33.65 -40.97
N ALA A 17 -47.85 -34.90 -41.22
CA ALA A 17 -47.59 -36.03 -40.34
C ALA A 17 -46.09 -36.35 -40.16
N LEU A 18 -45.25 -36.05 -41.16
CA LEU A 18 -43.80 -36.21 -41.09
C LEU A 18 -43.09 -34.99 -40.46
N LEU A 19 -43.57 -33.78 -40.73
CA LEU A 19 -43.03 -32.54 -40.17
C LEU A 19 -43.33 -32.37 -38.67
N LEU A 20 -44.51 -32.81 -38.20
CA LEU A 20 -44.93 -32.58 -36.82
C LEU A 20 -43.99 -33.26 -35.79
N PRO A 21 -43.59 -34.54 -35.95
CA PRO A 21 -42.58 -35.16 -35.11
C PRO A 21 -41.22 -34.49 -35.21
N MET A 22 -40.79 -34.08 -36.41
CA MET A 22 -39.52 -33.38 -36.62
C MET A 22 -39.49 -32.03 -35.89
N LEU A 23 -40.61 -31.30 -35.90
CA LEU A 23 -40.79 -30.06 -35.14
C LEU A 23 -40.77 -30.31 -33.64
N ILE A 24 -41.46 -31.34 -33.15
CA ILE A 24 -41.45 -31.71 -31.72
C ILE A 24 -40.04 -32.09 -31.26
N CYS A 25 -39.30 -32.89 -32.04
CA CYS A 25 -37.90 -33.21 -31.76
C CYS A 25 -37.03 -31.96 -31.76
N GLY A 26 -37.20 -31.07 -32.74
CA GLY A 26 -36.48 -29.80 -32.81
C GLY A 26 -36.75 -28.89 -31.61
N THR A 27 -38.02 -28.74 -31.19
CA THR A 27 -38.37 -27.94 -30.01
C THR A 27 -37.91 -28.61 -28.72
N GLY A 28 -37.96 -29.94 -28.64
CA GLY A 28 -37.47 -30.70 -27.49
C GLY A 28 -35.96 -30.53 -27.30
N LEU A 29 -35.18 -30.63 -28.37
CA LEU A 29 -33.75 -30.33 -28.37
C LEU A 29 -33.48 -28.87 -27.97
N ALA A 30 -34.27 -27.92 -28.49
CA ALA A 30 -34.14 -26.52 -28.12
C ALA A 30 -34.40 -26.28 -26.63
N VAL A 31 -35.38 -26.98 -26.03
CA VAL A 31 -35.69 -26.90 -24.59
C VAL A 31 -34.55 -27.46 -23.76
N ASP A 32 -34.01 -28.64 -24.09
CA ASP A 32 -32.93 -29.23 -23.30
C ASP A 32 -31.63 -28.44 -23.41
N LEU A 33 -31.23 -28.05 -24.63
CA LEU A 33 -30.05 -27.20 -24.83
C LEU A 33 -30.23 -25.84 -24.17
N GLY A 34 -31.43 -25.27 -24.22
CA GLY A 34 -31.78 -24.05 -23.51
C GLY A 34 -31.63 -24.21 -21.99
N ASN A 35 -32.14 -25.30 -21.42
CA ASN A 35 -32.00 -25.58 -19.99
C ASN A 35 -30.53 -25.77 -19.60
N ILE A 36 -29.77 -26.61 -20.31
CA ILE A 36 -28.34 -26.83 -20.05
C ILE A 36 -27.58 -25.50 -20.13
N TYR A 37 -27.86 -24.67 -21.15
CA TYR A 37 -27.19 -23.39 -21.35
C TYR A 37 -27.47 -22.40 -20.21
N VAL A 38 -28.73 -22.30 -19.76
CA VAL A 38 -29.12 -21.46 -18.63
C VAL A 38 -28.45 -21.95 -17.34
N GLN A 39 -28.46 -23.26 -17.09
CA GLN A 39 -27.82 -23.85 -15.91
C GLN A 39 -26.30 -23.65 -15.92
N LYS A 40 -25.66 -23.82 -17.08
CA LYS A 40 -24.22 -23.57 -17.27
C LYS A 40 -23.86 -22.11 -17.00
N THR A 41 -24.66 -21.17 -17.49
CA THR A 41 -24.45 -19.73 -17.26
C THR A 41 -24.59 -19.39 -15.78
N ARG A 42 -25.64 -19.89 -15.12
CA ARG A 42 -25.83 -19.69 -13.68
C ARG A 42 -24.69 -20.28 -12.86
N LEU A 43 -24.29 -21.52 -13.14
CA LEU A 43 -23.22 -22.21 -12.42
C LEU A 43 -21.86 -21.51 -12.60
N GLN A 44 -21.57 -20.98 -13.79
CA GLN A 44 -20.35 -20.21 -14.04
C GLN A 44 -20.34 -18.89 -13.26
N ASN A 45 -21.45 -18.13 -13.28
CA ASN A 45 -21.57 -16.89 -12.51
C ASN A 45 -21.40 -17.14 -11.00
N THR A 46 -21.94 -18.27 -10.50
CA THR A 46 -21.74 -18.69 -9.11
C THR A 46 -20.28 -19.03 -8.83
N ALA A 47 -19.62 -19.79 -9.71
CA ALA A 47 -18.21 -20.14 -9.56
C ALA A 47 -17.31 -18.89 -9.55
N ASP A 48 -17.60 -17.91 -10.42
CA ASP A 48 -16.87 -16.64 -10.50
C ASP A 48 -17.06 -15.79 -9.24
N ALA A 49 -18.30 -15.69 -8.74
CA ALA A 49 -18.58 -15.00 -7.48
C ALA A 49 -17.89 -15.67 -6.29
N ALA A 50 -17.92 -17.01 -6.23
CA ALA A 50 -17.28 -17.80 -5.19
C ALA A 50 -15.75 -17.69 -5.24
N ALA A 51 -15.16 -17.71 -6.44
CA ALA A 51 -13.71 -17.54 -6.62
C ALA A 51 -13.26 -16.15 -6.17
N LEU A 52 -13.98 -15.09 -6.56
CA LEU A 52 -13.68 -13.72 -6.12
C LEU A 52 -13.82 -13.56 -4.60
N ALA A 53 -14.90 -14.09 -4.01
CA ALA A 53 -15.15 -14.00 -2.58
C ALA A 53 -14.15 -14.83 -1.75
N GLY A 54 -13.85 -16.05 -2.20
CA GLY A 54 -12.83 -16.92 -1.60
C GLY A 54 -11.44 -16.31 -1.67
N ALA A 55 -11.04 -15.78 -2.83
CA ALA A 55 -9.78 -15.07 -3.01
C ALA A 55 -9.68 -13.82 -2.11
N LYS A 56 -10.80 -13.11 -1.89
CA LYS A 56 -10.87 -11.98 -0.98
C LYS A 56 -10.63 -12.40 0.47
N ALA A 57 -11.33 -13.45 0.93
CA ALA A 57 -11.14 -13.98 2.27
C ALA A 57 -9.73 -14.58 2.47
N TYR A 58 -9.17 -15.21 1.44
CA TYR A 58 -7.79 -15.68 1.43
C TYR A 58 -6.81 -14.52 1.67
N ALA A 59 -6.97 -13.42 0.93
CA ALA A 59 -6.11 -12.25 1.04
C ALA A 59 -6.29 -11.48 2.37
N VAL A 60 -7.52 -11.36 2.88
CA VAL A 60 -7.83 -10.67 4.14
C VAL A 60 -7.28 -11.42 5.36
N ASN A 61 -7.36 -12.76 5.34
CA ASN A 61 -6.96 -13.59 6.48
C ASN A 61 -5.49 -14.08 6.40
N ASN A 62 -4.74 -13.66 5.38
CA ASN A 62 -3.34 -14.06 5.15
C ASN A 62 -3.14 -15.58 5.15
N GLU A 63 -4.01 -16.29 4.42
CA GLU A 63 -3.99 -17.75 4.38
C GLU A 63 -2.83 -18.30 3.53
N THR A 64 -2.51 -19.57 3.74
CA THR A 64 -1.40 -20.25 3.04
C THR A 64 -1.94 -21.26 2.04
N THR A 65 -1.15 -21.59 1.02
CA THR A 65 -1.52 -22.52 -0.06
C THR A 65 -1.96 -23.89 0.47
N SER A 66 -1.42 -24.32 1.62
CA SER A 66 -1.74 -25.60 2.25
C SER A 66 -2.88 -25.53 3.29
N LYS A 67 -3.30 -24.32 3.71
CA LYS A 67 -4.33 -24.13 4.74
C LYS A 67 -5.10 -22.83 4.53
N HIS A 68 -6.32 -22.97 4.02
CA HIS A 68 -7.22 -21.86 3.67
C HIS A 68 -8.70 -22.08 4.12
N PRO A 69 -8.97 -22.32 5.42
CA PRO A 69 -10.31 -22.60 5.93
C PRO A 69 -11.30 -21.42 5.78
N TYR A 70 -10.84 -20.17 5.91
CA TYR A 70 -11.70 -18.99 5.81
C TYR A 70 -12.07 -18.70 4.35
N ALA A 71 -11.14 -18.83 3.40
CA ALA A 71 -11.43 -18.75 1.97
C ALA A 71 -12.48 -19.79 1.55
N ASN A 72 -12.34 -21.03 2.02
CA ASN A 72 -13.30 -22.10 1.73
C ASN A 72 -14.68 -21.79 2.30
N THR A 73 -14.74 -21.33 3.55
CA THR A 73 -16.01 -20.99 4.20
C THR A 73 -16.71 -19.85 3.48
N THR A 74 -15.98 -18.80 3.13
CA THR A 74 -16.52 -17.65 2.40
C THR A 74 -16.92 -18.02 0.97
N ALA A 75 -16.12 -18.80 0.24
CA ALA A 75 -16.51 -19.29 -1.09
C ALA A 75 -17.80 -20.12 -1.03
N SER A 76 -17.90 -21.02 -0.05
CA SER A 76 -19.12 -21.80 0.22
C SER A 76 -20.33 -20.90 0.47
N GLN A 77 -20.21 -19.79 1.21
CA GLN A 77 -21.33 -18.86 1.44
C GLN A 77 -21.87 -18.17 0.17
N TYR A 78 -21.04 -18.02 -0.86
CA TYR A 78 -21.43 -17.42 -2.15
C TYR A 78 -21.98 -18.46 -3.13
N ILE A 79 -21.72 -19.75 -2.88
CA ILE A 79 -22.33 -20.88 -3.58
C ILE A 79 -23.67 -21.22 -2.92
N GLN A 80 -23.60 -21.52 -1.63
CA GLN A 80 -24.67 -21.89 -0.70
C GLN A 80 -24.51 -21.16 0.67
N GLY A 81 -25.11 -19.97 0.91
CA GLY A 81 -25.10 -19.25 2.22
C GLY A 81 -26.03 -18.02 2.39
N ASP A 82 -25.51 -16.80 2.57
CA ASP A 82 -26.34 -15.58 2.77
C ASP A 82 -26.36 -14.68 1.51
N TYR A 83 -25.47 -14.96 0.54
CA TYR A 83 -25.15 -14.10 -0.61
C TYR A 83 -25.28 -14.84 -1.96
N HIS A 84 -26.21 -15.80 -2.01
CA HIS A 84 -26.33 -16.83 -3.03
C HIS A 84 -26.66 -16.42 -4.48
N ASN A 85 -26.10 -17.18 -5.42
CA ASN A 85 -26.57 -17.27 -6.82
C ASN A 85 -27.36 -18.59 -7.13
N LEU A 86 -27.27 -19.58 -6.24
CA LEU A 86 -28.00 -20.87 -6.28
C LEU A 86 -28.85 -21.04 -5.02
N ASN A 87 -29.99 -21.71 -5.11
CA ASN A 87 -30.83 -21.93 -3.93
C ASN A 87 -30.13 -22.87 -2.92
N THR A 88 -30.39 -22.72 -1.63
CA THR A 88 -29.81 -23.58 -0.56
C THR A 88 -30.05 -25.07 -0.80
N ASP A 89 -31.20 -25.42 -1.38
CA ASP A 89 -31.62 -26.82 -1.58
C ASP A 89 -31.28 -27.33 -2.99
N GLU A 90 -30.52 -26.57 -3.76
CA GLU A 90 -30.15 -26.94 -5.12
C GLU A 90 -29.04 -28.01 -5.10
N PRO A 91 -29.26 -29.22 -5.66
CA PRO A 91 -28.29 -30.31 -5.58
C PRO A 91 -27.09 -30.01 -6.48
N ILE A 92 -25.94 -29.79 -5.86
CA ILE A 92 -24.63 -29.67 -6.52
C ILE A 92 -23.67 -30.69 -5.90
N ALA A 93 -22.67 -31.12 -6.65
CA ALA A 93 -21.57 -31.91 -6.10
C ALA A 93 -20.76 -31.06 -5.12
N GLU A 94 -20.05 -31.71 -4.19
CA GLU A 94 -19.18 -31.01 -3.23
C GLU A 94 -18.18 -30.09 -3.97
N PRO A 95 -18.16 -28.79 -3.66
CA PRO A 95 -17.22 -27.85 -4.26
C PRO A 95 -15.77 -28.22 -3.94
N ILE A 96 -14.89 -28.10 -4.94
CA ILE A 96 -13.45 -28.31 -4.76
C ILE A 96 -12.75 -26.96 -4.72
N TYR A 97 -11.94 -26.75 -3.67
CA TYR A 97 -11.12 -25.55 -3.48
C TYR A 97 -9.64 -25.90 -3.46
N THR A 98 -8.86 -25.22 -4.30
CA THR A 98 -7.39 -25.33 -4.28
C THR A 98 -6.75 -23.96 -4.39
N ALA A 99 -5.51 -23.82 -3.93
CA ALA A 99 -4.72 -22.61 -4.08
C ALA A 99 -3.34 -22.96 -4.63
N ASP A 100 -2.77 -22.08 -5.46
CA ASP A 100 -1.37 -22.10 -5.86
C ASP A 100 -0.76 -20.71 -5.80
N THR A 101 0.56 -20.64 -5.65
CA THR A 101 1.30 -19.38 -5.60
C THR A 101 2.51 -19.44 -6.53
N ASP A 102 2.59 -18.50 -7.47
CA ASP A 102 3.73 -18.35 -8.39
C ASP A 102 4.11 -16.87 -8.51
N LYS A 103 5.38 -16.54 -8.24
CA LYS A 103 6.02 -15.22 -8.45
C LYS A 103 5.14 -14.00 -8.08
N ASN A 104 4.52 -14.01 -6.90
CA ASN A 104 3.64 -12.97 -6.30
C ASN A 104 2.17 -12.96 -6.74
N ILE A 105 1.73 -13.95 -7.51
CA ILE A 105 0.32 -14.17 -7.83
C ILE A 105 -0.12 -15.42 -7.08
N THR A 106 -1.09 -15.27 -6.18
CA THR A 106 -1.78 -16.42 -5.58
C THR A 106 -3.07 -16.65 -6.35
N ARG A 107 -3.29 -17.85 -6.85
CA ARG A 107 -4.53 -18.24 -7.51
C ARG A 107 -5.39 -19.04 -6.55
N PHE A 108 -6.66 -18.68 -6.45
CA PHE A 108 -7.66 -19.45 -5.73
C PHE A 108 -8.63 -20.07 -6.73
N HIS A 109 -8.77 -21.38 -6.68
CA HIS A 109 -9.48 -22.19 -7.66
C HIS A 109 -10.79 -22.69 -7.05
N VAL A 110 -11.88 -22.52 -7.78
CA VAL A 110 -13.20 -23.05 -7.43
C VAL A 110 -13.71 -23.92 -8.57
N GLU A 111 -14.02 -25.17 -8.27
CA GLU A 111 -14.66 -26.10 -9.21
C GLU A 111 -16.02 -26.53 -8.66
N LEU A 112 -17.06 -26.32 -9.48
CA LEU A 112 -18.45 -26.70 -9.20
C LEU A 112 -18.94 -27.68 -10.26
N SER A 113 -19.86 -28.57 -9.88
CA SER A 113 -20.48 -29.51 -10.82
C SER A 113 -21.94 -29.74 -10.44
N LYS A 114 -22.82 -29.76 -11.45
CA LYS A 114 -24.25 -29.97 -11.27
C LYS A 114 -24.80 -30.95 -12.31
N GLU A 115 -25.68 -31.86 -11.88
CA GLU A 115 -26.45 -32.69 -12.80
C GLU A 115 -27.75 -31.98 -13.22
N VAL A 116 -27.96 -31.88 -14.53
CA VAL A 116 -29.15 -31.26 -15.13
C VAL A 116 -29.99 -32.34 -15.82
N PRO A 117 -31.29 -32.46 -15.50
CA PRO A 117 -32.14 -33.45 -16.13
C PRO A 117 -32.35 -33.16 -17.63
N LEU A 118 -32.38 -34.21 -18.43
CA LEU A 118 -32.69 -34.19 -19.85
C LEU A 118 -34.14 -34.64 -20.08
N TYR A 119 -34.95 -33.86 -20.79
CA TYR A 119 -36.35 -34.18 -21.02
C TYR A 119 -36.56 -34.93 -22.33
N PHE A 120 -35.97 -34.47 -23.42
CA PHE A 120 -36.11 -35.01 -24.78
C PHE A 120 -34.84 -35.71 -25.26
N LEU A 121 -33.66 -35.19 -24.91
CA LEU A 121 -32.34 -35.74 -25.21
C LEU A 121 -32.11 -37.11 -24.57
N LYS A 122 -32.83 -37.46 -23.50
CA LYS A 122 -32.80 -38.80 -22.90
C LYS A 122 -33.16 -39.93 -23.88
N ILE A 123 -33.87 -39.62 -24.96
CA ILE A 123 -34.20 -40.60 -26.02
C ILE A 123 -32.95 -40.98 -26.83
N PHE A 124 -31.97 -40.08 -26.89
CA PHE A 124 -30.74 -40.22 -27.69
C PHE A 124 -29.47 -40.33 -26.84
N TYR A 125 -29.57 -40.12 -25.52
CA TYR A 125 -28.46 -40.15 -24.58
C TYR A 125 -28.75 -41.18 -23.48
N ASP A 126 -27.84 -42.12 -23.26
CA ASP A 126 -28.03 -43.26 -22.33
C ASP A 126 -28.08 -42.86 -20.83
N LYS A 127 -28.18 -41.56 -20.52
CA LYS A 127 -28.28 -41.03 -19.17
C LYS A 127 -29.43 -40.03 -19.07
N ASP A 128 -30.12 -40.05 -17.93
CA ASP A 128 -31.22 -39.14 -17.66
C ASP A 128 -30.75 -37.71 -17.30
N THR A 129 -29.47 -37.55 -16.97
CA THR A 129 -28.87 -36.27 -16.60
C THR A 129 -27.60 -35.97 -17.40
N PHE A 130 -27.30 -34.68 -17.54
CA PHE A 130 -26.06 -34.17 -18.09
C PHE A 130 -25.29 -33.40 -17.01
N THR A 131 -24.03 -33.78 -16.79
CA THR A 131 -23.15 -33.11 -15.82
C THR A 131 -22.61 -31.83 -16.42
N VAL A 132 -22.93 -30.71 -15.78
CA VAL A 132 -22.47 -29.37 -16.16
C VAL A 132 -21.33 -28.97 -15.21
N PRO A 133 -20.07 -28.94 -15.67
CA PRO A 133 -18.96 -28.44 -14.88
C PRO A 133 -18.88 -26.92 -14.94
N ALA A 134 -18.40 -26.27 -13.89
CA ALA A 134 -17.96 -24.88 -13.90
C ALA A 134 -16.63 -24.76 -13.15
N LYS A 135 -15.70 -24.01 -13.72
CA LYS A 135 -14.39 -23.77 -13.13
C LYS A 135 -14.12 -22.28 -13.19
N SER A 136 -13.65 -21.75 -12.08
CA SER A 136 -13.25 -20.35 -11.99
C SER A 136 -11.97 -20.21 -11.18
N ILE A 137 -11.13 -19.28 -11.62
CA ILE A 137 -9.85 -18.99 -11.00
C ILE A 137 -9.83 -17.49 -10.73
N ALA A 138 -9.63 -17.14 -9.46
CA ALA A 138 -9.37 -15.78 -9.06
C ALA A 138 -7.89 -15.63 -8.72
N ALA A 139 -7.19 -14.79 -9.49
CA ALA A 139 -5.84 -14.38 -9.18
C ALA A 139 -5.86 -13.23 -8.19
N ILE A 140 -5.26 -13.47 -7.03
CA ILE A 140 -4.85 -12.48 -6.06
C ILE A 140 -3.49 -11.99 -6.51
N THR A 141 -3.48 -10.85 -7.19
CA THR A 141 -2.25 -10.13 -7.47
C THR A 141 -2.06 -9.13 -6.36
N TYR A 142 -1.11 -9.43 -5.48
CA TYR A 142 -0.65 -8.47 -4.48
C TYR A 142 -0.02 -7.30 -5.25
N LYS A 143 -0.54 -6.08 -5.04
CA LYS A 143 0.03 -4.87 -5.65
C LYS A 143 1.43 -4.70 -5.09
N GLY A 144 2.42 -5.06 -5.91
CA GLY A 144 3.80 -5.19 -5.49
C GLY A 144 3.99 -6.31 -4.47
N THR A 145 5.18 -6.88 -4.47
CA THR A 145 5.74 -7.34 -3.20
C THR A 145 5.62 -6.15 -2.23
N PRO A 146 5.15 -6.31 -0.98
CA PRO A 146 5.30 -5.24 -0.02
C PRO A 146 6.75 -4.81 -0.08
N ALA A 147 6.98 -3.56 -0.45
CA ALA A 147 8.28 -3.00 -0.28
C ALA A 147 8.47 -2.87 1.25
N ASN A 148 8.98 -3.94 1.85
CA ASN A 148 10.03 -3.83 2.86
C ASN A 148 11.22 -3.00 2.32
N ASN A 149 11.17 -2.61 1.03
CA ASN A 149 12.01 -1.70 0.28
C ASN A 149 11.51 -0.23 0.14
N ASN A 150 10.57 0.25 0.96
CA ASN A 150 10.17 1.67 0.94
C ASN A 150 10.94 2.47 2.03
N PRO A 151 11.81 3.43 1.66
CA PRO A 151 12.61 4.15 2.65
C PRO A 151 11.79 5.03 3.60
N PHE A 152 10.53 5.34 3.26
CA PHE A 152 9.65 6.19 4.04
C PHE A 152 8.82 5.43 5.09
N LYS A 153 8.93 4.10 5.15
CA LYS A 153 8.24 3.24 6.15
C LYS A 153 9.02 3.04 7.46
N ASN A 154 10.11 3.77 7.63
CA ASN A 154 10.95 3.76 8.83
C ASN A 154 10.90 5.13 9.51
N LEU A 155 11.20 5.18 10.81
CA LEU A 155 11.40 6.47 11.48
C LEU A 155 12.54 7.22 10.80
N PHE A 156 13.69 6.56 10.67
CA PHE A 156 14.87 7.09 9.97
C PHE A 156 15.39 6.09 8.94
N THR A 157 15.71 6.58 7.76
CA THR A 157 16.48 5.86 6.74
C THR A 157 17.65 6.73 6.30
N PHE A 158 18.87 6.19 6.39
CA PHE A 158 20.08 6.93 6.01
C PHE A 158 21.11 6.08 5.27
N THR A 159 22.04 6.72 4.55
CA THR A 159 23.09 6.01 3.79
C THR A 159 24.48 6.17 4.39
N LYS A 160 24.81 7.29 5.04
CA LYS A 160 26.20 7.61 5.35
C LYS A 160 26.48 7.74 6.84
N ASP A 161 25.85 8.70 7.53
CA ASP A 161 26.10 8.95 8.95
C ASP A 161 24.81 9.08 9.75
N LEU A 162 24.77 8.51 10.96
CA LEU A 162 23.77 8.83 11.98
C LEU A 162 24.48 9.15 13.29
N ASN A 163 24.38 10.41 13.71
CA ASN A 163 24.95 10.90 14.96
C ASN A 163 23.86 11.50 15.84
N THR A 164 23.62 10.90 16.99
CA THR A 164 22.72 11.45 18.01
C THR A 164 23.51 11.95 19.20
N LEU A 165 23.12 13.08 19.78
CA LEU A 165 23.73 13.72 20.93
C LEU A 165 22.64 14.04 21.96
N ASN A 166 23.06 14.27 23.21
CA ASN A 166 22.14 14.66 24.30
C ASN A 166 20.99 13.66 24.53
N VAL A 167 21.23 12.38 24.23
CA VAL A 167 20.19 11.33 24.35
C VAL A 167 19.91 10.98 25.81
N MET A 168 20.96 10.98 26.64
CA MET A 168 20.90 10.68 28.06
C MET A 168 21.97 11.44 28.84
N SER A 169 21.79 11.50 30.17
CA SER A 169 22.77 12.03 31.11
C SER A 169 24.12 11.31 31.02
N LEU A 170 25.20 12.06 31.14
CA LEU A 170 26.58 11.54 31.16
C LEU A 170 27.01 11.07 32.55
N ASP A 171 26.19 11.26 33.59
CA ASP A 171 26.46 10.70 34.91
C ASP A 171 26.41 9.16 34.83
N PRO A 172 27.54 8.46 35.05
CA PRO A 172 27.59 7.00 34.96
C PRO A 172 26.68 6.32 35.99
N ASN A 173 26.42 6.98 37.12
CA ASN A 173 25.51 6.49 38.12
C ASN A 173 24.06 6.80 37.71
N ASN A 174 23.78 7.92 37.07
CA ASN A 174 22.42 8.34 36.72
C ASN A 174 22.25 8.67 35.24
N LYS A 175 22.33 7.64 34.37
CA LYS A 175 22.14 7.73 32.92
C LYS A 175 20.66 7.93 32.54
N THR A 176 20.01 8.98 33.03
CA THR A 176 18.60 9.29 32.70
C THR A 176 18.43 9.57 31.20
N ILE A 177 17.45 8.92 30.57
CA ILE A 177 17.12 9.09 29.14
C ILE A 177 16.25 10.32 28.93
N PHE A 178 16.66 11.21 28.04
CA PHE A 178 15.92 12.44 27.69
C PHE A 178 15.27 12.34 26.31
N THR A 179 15.98 11.78 25.34
CA THR A 179 15.54 11.68 23.94
C THR A 179 15.13 10.25 23.62
N THR A 180 13.98 10.08 22.95
CA THR A 180 13.41 8.76 22.62
C THR A 180 13.04 8.62 21.16
N PHE A 181 13.03 7.36 20.70
CA PHE A 181 12.82 6.97 19.32
C PHE A 181 11.78 5.85 19.26
N ASN A 182 10.71 6.04 18.51
CA ASN A 182 9.62 5.09 18.35
C ASN A 182 9.44 4.77 16.88
N GLY A 183 10.20 3.79 16.41
CA GLY A 183 10.12 3.28 15.05
C GLY A 183 11.45 2.75 14.57
N ASN A 184 11.42 2.08 13.43
CA ASN A 184 12.59 1.46 12.84
C ASN A 184 13.62 2.53 12.42
N ILE A 185 14.88 2.30 12.77
CA ILE A 185 16.01 3.11 12.31
C ILE A 185 16.84 2.22 11.41
N VAL A 186 17.03 2.65 10.17
CA VAL A 186 17.53 1.80 9.10
C VAL A 186 18.67 2.48 8.36
N TYR A 187 19.70 1.72 8.03
CA TYR A 187 20.75 2.15 7.12
C TYR A 187 20.72 1.31 5.84
N THR A 188 21.14 1.92 4.74
CA THR A 188 21.14 1.27 3.43
C THR A 188 22.25 1.83 2.53
N ASN A 189 22.61 1.11 1.46
CA ASN A 189 23.49 1.67 0.43
C ASN A 189 22.77 2.67 -0.49
N GLY A 190 21.44 2.76 -0.39
CA GLY A 190 20.59 3.70 -1.13
C GLY A 190 20.35 3.34 -2.60
N THR A 191 20.94 2.28 -3.12
CA THR A 191 20.85 1.91 -4.55
C THR A 191 19.69 0.97 -4.85
N GLY A 192 19.07 0.36 -3.84
CA GLY A 192 18.11 -0.74 -4.00
C GLY A 192 18.76 -2.09 -4.39
N THR A 193 20.09 -2.15 -4.46
CA THR A 193 20.85 -3.40 -4.64
C THR A 193 21.20 -3.97 -3.28
N ASN A 194 20.88 -5.25 -3.04
CA ASN A 194 21.15 -5.89 -1.77
C ASN A 194 22.66 -6.02 -1.51
N GLN A 195 23.13 -5.41 -0.43
CA GLN A 195 24.51 -5.44 0.05
C GLN A 195 24.55 -5.56 1.57
N PRO A 196 24.32 -6.77 2.15
CA PRO A 196 24.24 -6.97 3.60
C PRO A 196 25.52 -6.62 4.38
N SER A 197 26.67 -6.56 3.69
CA SER A 197 27.96 -6.13 4.26
C SER A 197 28.10 -4.61 4.36
N PHE A 198 27.19 -3.83 3.76
CA PHE A 198 27.21 -2.38 3.82
C PHE A 198 27.15 -1.90 5.27
N ARG A 199 27.98 -0.92 5.61
CA ARG A 199 27.97 -0.25 6.91
C ARG A 199 28.00 1.25 6.68
N PRO A 200 27.27 2.04 7.49
CA PRO A 200 27.43 3.48 7.48
C PRO A 200 28.85 3.86 7.93
N ASN A 201 29.32 5.03 7.52
CA ASN A 201 30.59 5.58 7.97
C ASN A 201 30.58 5.80 9.48
N THR A 202 29.48 6.38 9.98
CA THR A 202 29.29 6.66 11.40
C THR A 202 27.90 6.21 11.85
N LEU A 203 27.84 5.49 12.97
CA LEU A 203 26.60 5.15 13.67
C LEU A 203 26.82 5.30 15.17
N GLN A 204 26.42 6.45 15.71
CA GLN A 204 26.57 6.80 17.12
C GLN A 204 25.20 6.98 17.75
N TYR A 205 24.91 6.16 18.78
CA TYR A 205 23.67 6.22 19.56
C TYR A 205 23.67 7.36 20.59
N ASN A 206 24.84 7.81 21.02
CA ASN A 206 25.06 9.04 21.76
C ASN A 206 26.52 9.45 21.59
N ALA A 207 26.84 10.48 20.81
CA ALA A 207 28.23 10.84 20.53
C ALA A 207 28.98 11.34 21.78
N ASN A 208 28.26 11.83 22.80
CA ASN A 208 28.85 12.25 24.07
C ASN A 208 29.17 11.07 25.01
N ASP A 209 28.67 9.86 24.70
CA ASP A 209 28.89 8.64 25.45
C ASP A 209 29.24 7.49 24.49
N PRO A 210 30.55 7.26 24.22
CA PRO A 210 30.99 6.25 23.26
C PRO A 210 30.52 4.82 23.59
N ASP A 211 30.12 4.55 24.84
CA ASP A 211 29.63 3.24 25.27
C ASP A 211 28.15 3.02 24.96
N ALA A 212 27.43 4.05 24.52
CA ALA A 212 26.03 3.95 24.12
C ALA A 212 25.86 3.08 22.86
N LYS A 213 25.04 2.02 22.97
CA LYS A 213 24.88 0.99 21.92
C LYS A 213 23.43 0.76 21.48
N ALA A 214 22.50 1.60 21.92
CA ALA A 214 21.07 1.43 21.64
C ALA A 214 20.31 2.76 21.58
N PHE A 215 19.24 2.75 20.78
CA PHE A 215 18.16 3.73 20.82
C PHE A 215 17.09 3.26 21.81
N TYR A 216 16.39 4.20 22.42
CA TYR A 216 15.45 3.91 23.51
C TYR A 216 14.03 4.40 23.18
N PRO A 217 12.99 3.56 23.40
CA PRO A 217 11.61 3.91 23.09
C PRO A 217 10.97 4.81 24.14
N SER A 218 9.87 5.48 23.78
CA SER A 218 9.23 6.53 24.60
C SER A 218 8.92 6.12 26.05
N GLU A 219 8.56 4.87 26.31
CA GLU A 219 8.28 4.37 27.67
C GLU A 219 9.50 4.33 28.60
N THR A 220 10.70 4.58 28.07
CA THR A 220 11.95 4.68 28.83
C THR A 220 12.34 6.11 29.18
N LYS A 221 11.64 7.12 28.65
CA LYS A 221 11.93 8.53 28.93
C LYS A 221 11.89 8.81 30.43
N GLY A 222 12.89 9.52 30.94
CA GLY A 222 13.05 9.82 32.37
C GLY A 222 13.54 8.65 33.22
N LYS A 223 13.72 7.44 32.66
CA LYS A 223 14.28 6.28 33.36
C LYS A 223 15.78 6.17 33.11
N ARG A 224 16.48 5.38 33.92
CA ARG A 224 17.93 5.23 33.82
C ARG A 224 18.29 4.12 32.83
N ALA A 225 19.11 4.44 31.84
CA ALA A 225 19.54 3.50 30.81
C ALA A 225 20.37 2.32 31.35
N ASN A 226 20.97 2.48 32.54
CA ASN A 226 21.72 1.43 33.23
C ASN A 226 20.84 0.49 34.08
N ASP A 227 19.54 0.76 34.23
CA ASP A 227 18.61 -0.19 34.85
C ASP A 227 18.38 -1.39 33.90
N PRO A 228 18.51 -2.65 34.36
CA PRO A 228 18.44 -3.83 33.48
C PRO A 228 17.16 -3.91 32.63
N GLU A 229 16.00 -3.61 33.21
CA GLU A 229 14.70 -3.62 32.51
C GLU A 229 14.58 -2.53 31.43
N VAL A 230 15.26 -1.40 31.63
CA VAL A 230 15.27 -0.27 30.68
C VAL A 230 16.26 -0.56 29.55
N SER A 231 17.44 -1.06 29.90
CA SER A 231 18.49 -1.46 28.97
C SER A 231 17.99 -2.53 27.97
N ALA A 232 17.21 -3.50 28.45
CA ALA A 232 16.62 -4.56 27.62
C ALA A 232 15.65 -4.06 26.54
N LYS A 233 15.10 -2.84 26.68
CA LYS A 233 14.22 -2.20 25.68
C LYS A 233 14.98 -1.45 24.60
N GLY A 234 16.29 -1.28 24.78
CA GLY A 234 17.14 -0.63 23.80
C GLY A 234 17.18 -1.44 22.49
N TYR A 235 17.12 -0.75 21.36
CA TYR A 235 17.16 -1.37 20.03
C TYR A 235 18.23 -0.72 19.14
N LYS A 236 18.62 -1.43 18.08
CA LYS A 236 19.71 -1.03 17.19
C LYS A 236 19.20 -0.66 15.81
N ALA A 237 19.98 0.15 15.10
CA ALA A 237 19.73 0.36 13.68
C ALA A 237 19.98 -0.94 12.90
N GLN A 238 19.19 -1.17 11.86
CA GLN A 238 19.25 -2.39 11.04
C GLN A 238 19.55 -2.06 9.57
N TYR A 239 20.23 -2.98 8.89
CA TYR A 239 20.40 -2.88 7.44
C TYR A 239 19.09 -3.25 6.73
N GLN A 240 18.70 -2.47 5.72
CA GLN A 240 17.68 -2.88 4.74
C GLN A 240 18.14 -2.52 3.32
N ASN A 241 17.63 -3.24 2.33
CA ASN A 241 17.96 -3.02 0.92
C ASN A 241 17.07 -1.94 0.28
N LEU A 242 17.28 -0.65 0.58
CA LEU A 242 16.38 0.42 0.16
C LEU A 242 16.98 1.24 -0.98
N ASN A 243 16.12 1.74 -1.88
CA ASN A 243 16.50 2.75 -2.86
C ASN A 243 16.15 4.14 -2.32
N LEU A 244 17.18 4.95 -2.03
CA LEU A 244 17.01 6.30 -1.50
C LEU A 244 16.85 7.35 -2.60
N TYR A 245 17.20 7.04 -3.84
CA TYR A 245 17.36 8.02 -4.92
C TYR A 245 16.25 7.97 -5.97
N SER A 246 15.46 6.89 -6.02
CA SER A 246 14.40 6.70 -7.03
C SER A 246 13.38 7.84 -7.01
N TYR A 247 12.89 8.21 -5.83
CA TYR A 247 11.91 9.29 -5.69
C TYR A 247 12.48 10.66 -6.09
N ALA A 248 13.73 10.95 -5.74
CA ALA A 248 14.41 12.16 -6.19
C ALA A 248 14.52 12.24 -7.71
N ASN A 249 14.78 11.12 -8.39
CA ASN A 249 14.83 11.10 -9.86
C ASN A 249 13.44 11.40 -10.46
N THR A 250 12.38 10.83 -9.91
CA THR A 250 10.99 11.12 -10.32
C THR A 250 10.66 12.61 -10.17
N LEU A 251 11.04 13.23 -9.05
CA LEU A 251 10.82 14.66 -8.82
C LEU A 251 11.66 15.54 -9.75
N LYS A 252 12.92 15.18 -10.02
CA LYS A 252 13.77 15.89 -10.98
C LYS A 252 13.16 15.90 -12.38
N GLU A 253 12.62 14.77 -12.84
CA GLU A 253 11.92 14.72 -14.12
C GLU A 253 10.60 15.50 -14.10
N LYS A 254 9.78 15.35 -13.03
CA LYS A 254 8.52 16.12 -12.86
C LYS A 254 8.73 17.62 -13.01
N TYR A 255 9.80 18.17 -12.41
CA TYR A 255 10.07 19.60 -12.37
C TYR A 255 11.13 20.09 -13.37
N LYS A 256 11.57 19.24 -14.30
CA LYS A 256 12.65 19.54 -15.26
C LYS A 256 12.43 20.84 -16.05
N ASN A 257 11.19 21.08 -16.45
CA ASN A 257 10.78 22.27 -17.22
C ASN A 257 10.23 23.40 -16.34
N THR A 258 10.19 23.22 -15.01
CA THR A 258 9.66 24.22 -14.09
C THR A 258 10.73 25.29 -13.85
N THR A 259 10.36 26.54 -14.16
CA THR A 259 11.32 27.66 -14.18
C THR A 259 11.25 28.58 -12.95
N LYS A 260 10.18 28.55 -12.12
CA LYS A 260 10.11 29.28 -10.83
C LYS A 260 8.80 29.04 -10.04
N TYR A 261 8.86 29.15 -8.70
CA TYR A 261 8.08 30.17 -7.96
C TYR A 261 8.72 30.54 -6.60
N SER A 262 9.19 31.78 -6.51
CA SER A 262 9.34 32.57 -5.28
C SER A 262 9.12 34.02 -5.70
N ASN A 263 7.98 34.58 -5.32
CA ASN A 263 7.56 35.93 -5.60
C ASN A 263 8.20 36.86 -4.57
N ARG A 264 9.49 37.19 -4.76
CA ARG A 264 10.14 38.45 -4.35
C ARG A 264 11.60 38.48 -4.83
N GLU A 265 12.07 39.70 -5.07
CA GLU A 265 13.43 40.02 -5.50
C GLU A 265 14.47 39.57 -4.45
N TYR A 266 15.65 39.16 -4.93
CA TYR A 266 16.86 38.74 -4.18
C TYR A 266 16.80 37.35 -3.50
N ASP A 267 16.83 36.28 -4.29
CA ASP A 267 17.27 34.90 -3.97
C ASP A 267 16.79 34.16 -2.69
N ASN A 268 16.07 34.78 -1.75
CA ASN A 268 15.64 34.19 -0.48
C ASN A 268 14.14 33.84 -0.53
N PHE A 269 13.80 32.56 -0.36
CA PHE A 269 12.44 32.07 -0.21
C PHE A 269 12.07 31.93 1.27
N TRP A 270 10.97 32.56 1.66
CA TRP A 270 10.42 32.45 3.01
C TRP A 270 8.92 32.13 2.95
N LEU A 271 8.55 30.93 3.39
CA LEU A 271 7.16 30.50 3.47
C LEU A 271 6.74 30.38 4.93
N SER A 272 5.98 31.37 5.41
CA SER A 272 5.35 31.33 6.72
C SER A 272 4.10 30.45 6.71
N ALA A 273 3.82 29.76 7.81
CA ALA A 273 2.66 28.87 7.96
C ALA A 273 1.30 29.48 7.57
N ASN A 274 1.11 30.78 7.84
CA ASN A 274 -0.11 31.52 7.50
C ASN A 274 -0.19 31.97 6.03
N ALA A 275 0.94 31.94 5.31
CA ALA A 275 1.03 32.29 3.90
C ALA A 275 0.82 31.07 2.98
N ILE A 276 0.68 29.87 3.56
CA ILE A 276 0.43 28.65 2.80
C ILE A 276 -0.98 28.70 2.21
N ASN A 277 -1.08 28.77 0.88
CA ASN A 277 -2.35 28.88 0.16
C ASN A 277 -2.54 27.82 -0.94
N GLN A 278 -1.51 27.01 -1.20
CA GLN A 278 -1.52 25.89 -2.14
C GLN A 278 -0.87 24.66 -1.52
N THR A 279 -1.15 23.48 -2.06
CA THR A 279 -0.67 22.18 -1.56
C THR A 279 0.65 21.73 -2.17
N GLU A 280 1.19 22.45 -3.17
CA GLU A 280 2.45 22.10 -3.82
C GLU A 280 3.31 23.36 -4.05
N TYR A 281 4.58 23.31 -3.64
CA TYR A 281 5.59 24.35 -3.86
C TYR A 281 6.85 23.71 -4.45
N TYR A 282 7.40 24.34 -5.49
CA TYR A 282 8.70 23.97 -6.05
C TYR A 282 9.63 25.19 -6.07
N ILE A 283 10.74 25.08 -5.33
CA ILE A 283 11.74 26.12 -5.12
C ILE A 283 13.00 25.70 -5.87
N LYS A 284 13.43 26.51 -6.84
CA LYS A 284 14.62 26.25 -7.65
C LYS A 284 15.69 27.29 -7.35
N ASN A 285 16.89 26.83 -7.00
CA ASN A 285 18.09 27.66 -6.83
C ASN A 285 17.88 28.88 -5.90
N ALA A 286 17.54 28.63 -4.64
CA ALA A 286 17.44 29.69 -3.64
C ALA A 286 18.77 29.94 -2.92
N ASN A 287 19.07 31.16 -2.52
CA ASN A 287 20.12 31.41 -1.54
C ASN A 287 19.66 30.95 -0.15
N GLU A 288 18.50 31.42 0.32
CA GLU A 288 17.83 30.90 1.52
C GLU A 288 16.52 30.24 1.16
N ALA A 289 16.22 29.07 1.75
CA ALA A 289 14.92 28.40 1.61
C ALA A 289 14.37 28.08 2.99
N VAL A 290 13.59 29.01 3.55
CA VAL A 290 13.07 28.95 4.92
C VAL A 290 11.59 28.59 4.90
N ILE A 291 11.25 27.48 5.56
CA ILE A 291 9.87 27.12 5.89
C ILE A 291 9.64 27.46 7.36
N ASP A 292 8.85 28.49 7.61
CA ASP A 292 8.63 29.01 8.95
C ASP A 292 7.27 28.55 9.48
N LEU A 293 7.33 27.50 10.30
CA LEU A 293 6.19 26.87 10.95
C LEU A 293 5.99 27.36 12.39
N SER A 294 6.68 28.45 12.78
CA SER A 294 6.56 29.06 14.11
C SER A 294 5.16 29.63 14.41
N GLN A 295 4.27 29.67 13.42
CA GLN A 295 2.88 30.05 13.57
C GLN A 295 1.97 28.87 13.23
N ASN A 296 0.75 28.87 13.74
CA ASN A 296 -0.21 27.82 13.41
C ASN A 296 -0.50 27.81 11.90
N THR A 297 -0.48 26.61 11.32
CA THR A 297 -0.91 26.39 9.94
C THR A 297 -2.44 26.51 9.86
N ASN A 298 -2.94 27.31 8.93
CA ASN A 298 -4.35 27.24 8.57
C ASN A 298 -4.55 25.98 7.73
N LYS A 299 -5.49 25.11 8.11
CA LYS A 299 -5.81 23.94 7.30
C LYS A 299 -6.41 24.41 5.98
N ILE A 300 -5.68 24.23 4.88
CA ILE A 300 -6.15 24.55 3.53
C ILE A 300 -6.71 23.33 2.79
N SER A 301 -6.32 22.11 3.20
CA SER A 301 -6.80 20.85 2.62
C SER A 301 -6.68 19.69 3.63
N ASN A 302 -7.26 18.54 3.30
CA ASN A 302 -7.00 17.27 3.98
C ASN A 302 -5.67 16.61 3.54
N ASP A 303 -5.09 17.07 2.43
CA ASP A 303 -3.83 16.55 1.89
C ASP A 303 -2.61 17.29 2.46
N PRO A 304 -1.46 16.61 2.60
CA PRO A 304 -0.21 17.24 3.00
C PRO A 304 0.23 18.35 2.04
N ILE A 305 1.03 19.27 2.56
CA ILE A 305 1.69 20.29 1.75
C ILE A 305 3.02 19.74 1.26
N HIS A 306 3.17 19.65 -0.05
CA HIS A 306 4.40 19.22 -0.73
C HIS A 306 5.30 20.43 -0.97
N ILE A 307 6.49 20.41 -0.40
CA ILE A 307 7.50 21.46 -0.57
C ILE A 307 8.74 20.81 -1.12
N THR A 308 9.04 21.06 -2.39
CA THR A 308 10.25 20.55 -3.05
C THR A 308 11.23 21.69 -3.27
N VAL A 309 12.40 21.59 -2.66
CA VAL A 309 13.52 22.52 -2.83
C VAL A 309 14.60 21.81 -3.64
N ASP A 310 14.78 22.21 -4.90
CA ASP A 310 15.78 21.61 -5.80
C ASP A 310 17.19 21.86 -5.30
N SER A 311 17.49 23.12 -4.97
CA SER A 311 18.76 23.51 -4.38
C SER A 311 18.59 24.79 -3.56
N ALA A 312 19.34 24.88 -2.46
CA ALA A 312 19.45 26.09 -1.67
C ALA A 312 20.81 26.18 -0.97
N SER A 313 21.38 27.39 -0.82
CA SER A 313 22.60 27.59 -0.02
C SER A 313 22.33 27.33 1.46
N ASN A 314 21.21 27.83 1.98
CA ASN A 314 20.78 27.71 3.38
C ASN A 314 19.32 27.21 3.48
N PRO A 315 19.06 25.90 3.34
CA PRO A 315 17.73 25.34 3.56
C PRO A 315 17.44 25.21 5.07
N LYS A 316 16.31 25.77 5.52
CA LYS A 316 15.93 25.80 6.93
C LYS A 316 14.45 25.50 7.14
N ILE A 317 14.16 24.82 8.24
CA ILE A 317 12.80 24.65 8.76
C ILE A 317 12.79 25.26 10.17
N ARG A 318 11.87 26.20 10.39
CA ARG A 318 11.74 26.90 11.67
C ARG A 318 10.51 26.47 12.44
N LEU A 319 10.71 26.20 13.72
CA LEU A 319 9.68 25.81 14.67
C LEU A 319 9.83 26.62 15.96
N ASN A 320 8.78 26.65 16.77
CA ASN A 320 8.78 27.15 18.13
C ASN A 320 7.93 26.24 19.03
N ASN A 321 7.95 26.49 20.33
CA ASN A 321 7.21 25.72 21.34
C ASN A 321 5.72 25.46 21.04
N ASN A 322 5.06 26.34 20.30
CA ASN A 322 3.64 26.25 19.98
C ASN A 322 3.38 25.70 18.56
N SER A 323 4.43 25.41 17.79
CA SER A 323 4.31 24.97 16.42
C SER A 323 3.68 23.58 16.36
N SER A 324 2.63 23.44 15.57
CA SER A 324 2.07 22.14 15.19
C SER A 324 1.45 22.24 13.80
N ASN A 325 1.87 21.35 12.92
CA ASN A 325 1.25 21.12 11.61
C ASN A 325 0.47 19.79 11.59
N GLU A 326 -0.03 19.32 12.74
CA GLU A 326 -0.80 18.07 12.83
C GLU A 326 -2.02 18.06 11.90
N ASN A 327 -2.72 19.20 11.83
CA ASN A 327 -3.91 19.37 11.01
C ASN A 327 -3.62 19.30 9.50
N GLN A 328 -2.36 19.54 9.11
CA GLN A 328 -1.93 19.46 7.72
C GLN A 328 -0.42 19.13 7.64
N PRO A 329 -0.06 17.84 7.51
CA PRO A 329 1.32 17.38 7.45
C PRO A 329 2.11 18.01 6.30
N ILE A 330 3.44 18.03 6.41
CA ILE A 330 4.32 18.59 5.38
C ILE A 330 5.24 17.50 4.83
N ILE A 331 5.28 17.36 3.51
CA ILE A 331 6.26 16.54 2.81
C ILE A 331 7.32 17.50 2.27
N TYR A 332 8.41 17.63 3.03
CA TYR A 332 9.54 18.47 2.68
C TYR A 332 10.59 17.64 1.95
N THR A 333 10.87 17.98 0.70
CA THR A 333 11.90 17.37 -0.12
C THR A 333 13.00 18.38 -0.42
N TYR A 334 14.25 18.00 -0.21
CA TYR A 334 15.44 18.77 -0.56
C TYR A 334 16.35 17.93 -1.47
N LEU A 335 16.57 18.38 -2.70
CA LEU A 335 17.37 17.67 -3.71
C LEU A 335 18.82 18.18 -3.80
N GLY A 336 19.14 19.22 -3.03
CA GLY A 336 20.48 19.80 -2.94
C GLY A 336 21.40 19.02 -2.00
N LYS A 337 22.57 19.60 -1.71
CA LYS A 337 23.64 18.95 -0.93
C LYS A 337 23.98 19.65 0.39
N ASN A 338 23.49 20.87 0.61
CA ASN A 338 23.74 21.59 1.86
C ASN A 338 22.85 21.07 2.98
N ASP A 339 23.29 21.24 4.22
CA ASP A 339 22.55 20.77 5.39
C ASP A 339 21.16 21.40 5.48
N VAL A 340 20.14 20.55 5.61
CA VAL A 340 18.79 20.99 5.98
C VAL A 340 18.74 21.15 7.49
N VAL A 341 18.63 22.39 7.96
CA VAL A 341 18.70 22.71 9.39
C VAL A 341 17.30 22.94 9.96
N PHE A 342 16.96 22.20 11.03
CA PHE A 342 15.83 22.51 11.90
C PHE A 342 16.30 23.45 13.00
N GLU A 343 15.80 24.68 12.95
CA GLU A 343 16.02 25.69 13.98
C GLU A 343 14.72 25.88 14.76
N GLY A 344 14.72 25.58 16.05
CA GLY A 344 13.55 25.86 16.88
C GLY A 344 13.84 25.78 18.36
N SER A 345 12.78 25.96 19.14
CA SER A 345 12.83 25.92 20.60
C SER A 345 11.74 25.04 21.21
N GLY A 346 11.24 24.05 20.47
CA GLY A 346 10.20 23.10 20.83
C GLY A 346 9.14 22.92 19.73
N GLY A 347 8.02 22.30 20.08
CA GLY A 347 6.88 22.09 19.18
C GLY A 347 6.84 20.71 18.51
N SER A 348 5.92 20.54 17.57
CA SER A 348 5.65 19.28 16.88
C SER A 348 5.69 19.44 15.37
N PHE A 349 6.43 18.58 14.68
CA PHE A 349 6.41 18.45 13.22
C PHE A 349 5.79 17.12 12.81
N TYR A 350 4.86 17.18 11.86
CA TYR A 350 4.17 16.04 11.27
C TYR A 350 4.46 15.96 9.77
N GLY A 351 4.99 14.82 9.29
CA GLY A 351 5.15 14.59 7.86
C GLY A 351 6.44 13.85 7.47
N ILE A 352 6.98 14.15 6.28
CA ILE A 352 8.16 13.48 5.75
C ILE A 352 9.25 14.51 5.46
N ILE A 353 10.48 14.19 5.85
CA ILE A 353 11.68 14.92 5.45
C ILE A 353 12.51 14.03 4.54
N TYR A 354 12.63 14.42 3.27
CA TYR A 354 13.37 13.69 2.25
C TYR A 354 14.54 14.53 1.74
N ALA A 355 15.77 14.14 2.07
CA ALA A 355 16.99 14.86 1.72
C ALA A 355 18.11 13.87 1.31
N PRO A 356 17.94 13.11 0.22
CA PRO A 356 18.76 11.94 -0.08
C PRO A 356 20.23 12.23 -0.38
N TYR A 357 20.58 13.49 -0.63
CA TYR A 357 21.96 13.94 -0.93
C TYR A 357 22.52 14.92 0.11
N ALA A 358 21.80 15.13 1.21
CA ALA A 358 22.14 16.11 2.21
C ALA A 358 22.00 15.55 3.62
N ARG A 359 22.63 16.23 4.57
CA ARG A 359 22.43 15.96 5.98
C ARG A 359 21.18 16.68 6.48
N VAL A 360 20.36 15.97 7.24
CA VAL A 360 19.33 16.60 8.08
C VAL A 360 19.92 16.84 9.45
N PHE A 361 19.97 18.11 9.86
CA PHE A 361 20.47 18.53 11.16
C PHE A 361 19.33 19.06 12.02
N CYS A 362 19.04 18.38 13.12
CA CYS A 362 18.03 18.80 14.08
C CYS A 362 18.68 19.19 15.41
N ASN A 363 18.54 20.47 15.77
CA ASN A 363 19.07 21.04 17.02
C ASN A 363 17.98 21.78 17.79
N ASP A 364 16.84 21.11 17.99
CA ASP A 364 15.66 21.72 18.60
C ASP A 364 15.26 21.00 19.91
N ASN A 365 15.45 21.66 21.05
CA ASN A 365 15.19 21.08 22.35
C ASN A 365 13.68 20.81 22.58
N ASN A 366 13.36 19.65 23.15
CA ASN A 366 11.99 19.17 23.38
C ASN A 366 11.11 19.05 22.13
N PHE A 367 11.72 19.04 20.95
CA PHE A 367 11.06 18.82 19.67
C PHE A 367 10.37 17.45 19.59
N LYS A 368 9.16 17.43 19.05
CA LYS A 368 8.42 16.21 18.73
C LYS A 368 8.33 16.04 17.22
N PHE A 369 8.81 14.93 16.72
CA PHE A 369 8.69 14.57 15.32
C PHE A 369 7.72 13.40 15.15
N TYR A 370 6.81 13.50 14.19
CA TYR A 370 5.87 12.45 13.84
C TYR A 370 5.94 12.20 12.34
N GLY A 371 6.64 11.16 11.92
CA GLY A 371 6.92 11.01 10.49
C GLY A 371 8.06 10.07 10.13
N SER A 372 8.67 10.37 8.98
CA SER A 372 9.87 9.69 8.48
C SER A 372 10.93 10.69 8.02
N ILE A 373 12.19 10.48 8.40
CA ILE A 373 13.36 11.20 7.88
C ILE A 373 14.16 10.25 6.99
N VAL A 374 14.31 10.62 5.72
CA VAL A 374 15.04 9.85 4.71
C VAL A 374 16.13 10.75 4.13
N SER A 375 17.40 10.48 4.41
CA SER A 375 18.49 11.41 4.06
C SER A 375 19.86 10.75 3.84
N GLU A 376 20.86 11.49 3.32
CA GLU A 376 22.23 10.96 3.25
C GLU A 376 22.77 10.71 4.67
N SER A 377 22.68 11.74 5.52
CA SER A 377 23.13 11.70 6.91
C SER A 377 22.11 12.37 7.84
N ILE A 378 22.07 11.94 9.09
CA ILE A 378 21.20 12.51 10.13
C ILE A 378 22.07 12.89 11.32
N ARG A 379 21.94 14.15 11.78
CA ARG A 379 22.55 14.63 13.02
C ARG A 379 21.46 15.18 13.93
N LEU A 380 21.32 14.62 15.12
CA LEU A 380 20.30 15.01 16.10
C LEU A 380 21.00 15.47 17.38
N GLU A 381 20.89 16.75 17.71
CA GLU A 381 21.50 17.36 18.90
C GLU A 381 20.49 17.85 19.94
N ALA A 382 19.21 17.75 19.61
CA ALA A 382 18.11 18.12 20.46
C ALA A 382 18.13 17.41 21.83
N ASN A 383 18.12 18.19 22.91
CA ASN A 383 17.88 17.69 24.26
C ASN A 383 16.38 17.45 24.47
N GLY A 384 15.99 16.25 24.91
CA GLY A 384 14.61 15.96 25.30
C GLY A 384 13.66 15.67 24.13
N ALA A 385 14.17 15.51 22.91
CA ALA A 385 13.36 15.29 21.72
C ALA A 385 12.65 13.93 21.72
N GLN A 386 11.55 13.83 20.97
CA GLN A 386 10.77 12.61 20.82
C GLN A 386 10.49 12.37 19.35
N TYR A 387 11.01 11.27 18.82
CA TYR A 387 10.87 10.93 17.42
C TYR A 387 9.93 9.74 17.29
N HIS A 388 8.77 9.95 16.67
CA HIS A 388 7.74 8.95 16.47
C HIS A 388 7.58 8.68 14.99
N PHE A 389 7.59 7.41 14.61
CA PHE A 389 7.20 7.02 13.28
C PHE A 389 5.71 7.26 13.10
N LYS A 390 5.36 7.90 12.00
CA LYS A 390 3.99 8.02 11.52
C LYS A 390 4.00 7.87 10.00
N ASP A 391 3.15 6.98 9.51
CA ASP A 391 3.13 6.62 8.11
C ASP A 391 2.41 7.68 7.27
N TYR A 392 3.17 8.31 6.36
CA TYR A 392 2.69 9.29 5.40
C TYR A 392 2.98 8.85 3.95
N THR A 393 3.37 7.59 3.70
CA THR A 393 3.82 7.16 2.35
C THR A 393 2.74 7.24 1.30
N LYS A 394 1.48 7.09 1.72
CA LYS A 394 0.31 7.19 0.85
C LYS A 394 0.17 8.49 0.07
N TYR A 395 0.88 9.52 0.51
CA TYR A 395 0.86 10.85 -0.08
C TYR A 395 2.05 11.09 -1.03
N LEU A 396 3.01 10.17 -1.14
CA LEU A 396 4.15 10.33 -2.04
C LEU A 396 3.81 9.77 -3.43
N PRO A 397 4.04 10.53 -4.53
CA PRO A 397 3.98 10.02 -5.89
C PRO A 397 5.24 9.19 -6.20
N LEU A 398 5.44 8.09 -5.47
CA LEU A 398 6.38 7.05 -5.87
C LEU A 398 5.79 6.41 -7.14
N SER A 399 6.56 6.35 -8.21
CA SER A 399 6.12 5.76 -9.47
C SER A 399 5.72 4.30 -9.25
N ASP A 400 4.41 4.02 -9.29
CA ASP A 400 3.93 2.81 -9.97
C ASP A 400 4.07 3.06 -11.46
N ASP A 401 4.57 2.07 -12.20
CA ASP A 401 4.32 2.01 -13.64
C ASP A 401 2.80 2.03 -13.83
N SER A 402 2.30 3.21 -14.22
CA SER A 402 0.91 3.58 -14.52
C SER A 402 -0.20 2.64 -14.03
N SER A 403 -0.88 3.00 -12.95
CA SER A 403 -2.30 3.39 -13.00
C SER A 403 -2.87 3.63 -11.61
N SER A 404 -3.42 4.84 -11.47
CA SER A 404 -4.45 5.29 -10.55
C SER A 404 -4.71 4.49 -9.27
N SER A 405 -4.53 5.23 -8.17
CA SER A 405 -5.18 5.08 -6.87
C SER A 405 -4.77 3.87 -6.04
N SER A 406 -3.90 4.13 -5.06
CA SER A 406 -4.24 3.96 -3.65
C SER A 406 -3.14 4.56 -2.77
N GLU A 407 -3.49 4.98 -1.55
CA GLU A 407 -3.06 4.22 -0.38
C GLU A 407 -3.77 4.70 0.88
N GLY A 408 -4.16 3.74 1.70
CA GLY A 408 -4.40 3.89 3.12
C GLY A 408 -3.85 2.64 3.79
N SER A 409 -2.60 2.68 4.27
CA SER A 409 -2.06 1.67 5.18
C SER A 409 -2.52 1.94 6.61
N GLN A 410 -3.76 1.58 6.88
CA GLN A 410 -4.18 0.67 7.93
C GLN A 410 -5.45 0.04 7.35
N THR A 411 -5.80 -1.17 7.82
CA THR A 411 -7.16 -1.71 7.66
C THR A 411 -7.62 -1.92 6.21
N THR A 412 -7.47 -3.14 5.67
CA THR A 412 -8.10 -3.56 4.39
C THR A 412 -7.55 -2.85 3.13
N GLY A 413 -7.12 -3.62 2.11
CA GLY A 413 -6.68 -3.12 0.79
C GLY A 413 -5.18 -2.78 0.77
N ASP A 414 -4.35 -3.27 -0.14
CA ASP A 414 -4.55 -3.41 -1.58
C ASP A 414 -4.02 -4.74 -2.15
N TYR A 415 -4.94 -5.60 -2.53
CA TYR A 415 -4.72 -6.70 -3.46
C TYR A 415 -5.70 -6.48 -4.61
N THR A 416 -5.28 -6.78 -5.84
CA THR A 416 -6.22 -6.85 -6.96
C THR A 416 -6.65 -8.30 -7.10
N ILE A 417 -7.97 -8.51 -7.08
CA ILE A 417 -8.55 -9.81 -7.41
C ILE A 417 -9.11 -9.68 -8.79
N THR A 418 -8.62 -10.53 -9.69
CA THR A 418 -9.10 -10.61 -11.06
C THR A 418 -9.45 -12.04 -11.37
N LEU A 419 -10.57 -12.26 -12.07
CA LEU A 419 -10.84 -13.55 -12.68
C LEU A 419 -9.85 -13.74 -13.84
N VAL A 420 -9.27 -14.94 -13.92
CA VAL A 420 -8.23 -15.29 -14.91
C VAL A 420 -8.66 -16.46 -15.78
#